data_AF-V4KFT8-F1
#
_entry.id   AF-V4KFT8-F1
#
_cell.length_a   1.000
_cell.length_b   1.000
_cell.length_c   1.000
_cell.angle_alpha   90.00
_cell.angle_beta   90.00
_cell.angle_gamma   90.00
#
_symmetry.space_group_name_H-M   'P 1'
#
loop_
_entity.id
_entity.type
_entity.pdbx_description
1 polymer ?
#
loop_
_entity_poly.entity_id
_entity_poly.type
_entity_poly.pdbx_seq_one_letter_code
_entity_poly.pdbx_strand_id
1 'polypeptide(L)'
;MANNYSLASVLGVFLVFTLFHTPITVSGQNIPTVALFTFGDSNFDAGNKQTLTKANVPQGFWPYGKSRDDPNGKFSDGFIAPDFVAKFMGIPIEIPAALKPNVNVSRGASFAVADATLLGSPVESLTLNQQVRKFNQMKAANWNDDFIKKSVFMIYVGANDYLNFTKNNPNADASAQQAFVTTVTNKLKNDISLLYSSGASKFVIQTLAPLGCLPIARQEYNTGMDQCHEPLNNLAKQHNEKIGPMLNEMARTASGFQFTVFDFYNVILRRTQRNLNYRFFITNSSCCGVGSHNAYGCGLPNVHSKLCEYQRSYLFFDGRHNTEKAQEMFGHLLFGADPNVIQPMNVRELVVYPVDEPMREVWVPTTSATVQASDSSSSSSRGYEFY
;
A
#
# COMPACT_ATOMS: atom_id res chain seq x y z
N MET A 1 -45.13 8.74 -55.84
CA MET A 1 -45.06 7.28 -55.65
C MET A 1 -44.90 7.02 -54.17
N ALA A 2 -45.99 6.66 -53.48
CA ALA A 2 -45.95 6.37 -52.06
C ALA A 2 -45.41 4.95 -51.86
N ASN A 3 -44.26 4.82 -51.20
CA ASN A 3 -43.70 3.51 -50.87
C ASN A 3 -44.56 2.88 -49.77
N ASN A 4 -45.35 1.87 -50.15
CA ASN A 4 -46.05 0.99 -49.22
C ASN A 4 -45.03 0.12 -48.50
N TYR A 5 -44.54 0.57 -47.35
CA TYR A 5 -43.82 -0.31 -46.43
C TYR A 5 -44.82 -1.31 -45.85
N SER A 6 -44.58 -2.60 -46.06
CA SER A 6 -45.38 -3.67 -45.47
C SER A 6 -45.38 -3.53 -43.95
N LEU A 7 -46.54 -3.70 -43.31
CA LEU A 7 -46.68 -3.72 -41.86
C LEU A 7 -45.67 -4.69 -41.19
N ALA A 8 -45.31 -5.77 -41.90
CA ALA A 8 -44.29 -6.72 -41.46
C ALA A 8 -42.88 -6.12 -41.43
N SER A 9 -42.54 -5.21 -42.35
CA SER A 9 -41.25 -4.52 -42.40
C SER A 9 -41.13 -3.52 -41.25
N VAL A 10 -42.21 -2.83 -40.91
CA VAL A 10 -42.24 -1.89 -39.77
C VAL A 10 -42.16 -2.65 -38.44
N LEU A 11 -42.93 -3.73 -38.29
CA LEU A 11 -42.89 -4.58 -37.09
C LEU A 11 -41.53 -5.29 -36.93
N GLY A 12 -40.89 -5.71 -38.02
CA GLY A 12 -39.54 -6.30 -37.99
C GLY A 12 -38.48 -5.33 -37.46
N VAL A 13 -38.54 -4.05 -37.86
CA VAL A 13 -37.62 -3.02 -37.35
C VAL A 13 -37.86 -2.76 -35.85
N PHE A 14 -39.13 -2.71 -35.39
CA PHE A 14 -39.42 -2.58 -33.97
C PHE A 14 -38.97 -3.80 -33.15
N LEU A 15 -39.08 -5.03 -33.69
CA LEU A 15 -38.60 -6.25 -33.01
C LEU A 15 -37.07 -6.27 -32.87
N VAL A 16 -36.34 -5.75 -33.87
CA VAL A 16 -34.88 -5.57 -33.81
C VAL A 16 -34.55 -4.50 -32.75
N PHE A 17 -35.25 -3.36 -32.73
CA PHE A 17 -35.00 -2.34 -31.70
C PHE A 17 -35.33 -2.81 -30.28
N THR A 18 -36.33 -3.69 -30.07
CA THR A 18 -36.63 -4.24 -28.73
C THR A 18 -35.69 -5.36 -28.30
N LEU A 19 -35.16 -6.17 -29.23
CA LEU A 19 -34.16 -7.21 -28.93
C LEU A 19 -32.74 -6.65 -28.67
N PHE A 20 -32.46 -5.41 -29.12
CA PHE A 20 -31.19 -4.70 -28.87
C PHE A 20 -31.30 -3.58 -27.81
N HIS A 21 -32.41 -3.46 -27.08
CA HIS A 21 -32.59 -2.46 -26.00
C HIS A 21 -32.87 -3.04 -24.62
N THR A 22 -32.80 -4.35 -24.44
CA THR A 22 -32.51 -4.87 -23.10
C THR A 22 -31.01 -4.70 -22.89
N PRO A 23 -30.55 -3.75 -22.04
CA PRO A 23 -29.21 -3.91 -21.51
C PRO A 23 -29.23 -5.29 -20.85
N ILE A 24 -28.47 -6.23 -21.40
CA ILE A 24 -27.93 -7.30 -20.58
C ILE A 24 -27.11 -6.54 -19.55
N THR A 25 -27.74 -6.20 -18.43
CA THR A 25 -27.02 -5.98 -17.20
C THR A 25 -26.37 -7.32 -16.95
N VAL A 26 -25.15 -7.48 -17.46
CA VAL A 26 -24.17 -8.31 -16.80
C VAL A 26 -24.14 -7.71 -15.40
N SER A 27 -24.91 -8.31 -14.49
CA SER A 27 -24.74 -8.08 -13.06
C SER A 27 -23.24 -8.14 -12.87
N GLY A 28 -22.62 -7.00 -12.59
CA GLY A 28 -21.17 -6.91 -12.45
C GLY A 28 -20.74 -8.11 -11.62
N GLN A 29 -19.76 -8.87 -12.12
CA GLN A 29 -19.24 -10.09 -11.48
C GLN A 29 -19.43 -9.98 -9.97
N ASN A 30 -20.15 -10.92 -9.36
CA ASN A 30 -20.42 -11.00 -7.92
C ASN A 30 -19.15 -10.68 -7.10
N ILE A 31 -18.83 -9.39 -6.88
CA ILE A 31 -17.73 -8.99 -6.01
C ILE A 31 -18.25 -9.37 -4.63
N PRO A 32 -17.61 -10.32 -3.92
CA PRO A 32 -18.11 -10.73 -2.63
C PRO A 32 -18.21 -9.49 -1.73
N THR A 33 -19.28 -9.36 -0.95
CA THR A 33 -19.44 -8.25 0.00
C THR A 33 -18.40 -8.41 1.11
N VAL A 34 -17.20 -7.89 0.89
CA VAL A 34 -16.03 -7.97 1.78
C VAL A 34 -15.67 -6.60 2.34
N ALA A 35 -14.94 -6.58 3.45
CA ALA A 35 -14.30 -5.40 4.00
C ALA A 35 -12.80 -5.36 3.71
N LEU A 36 -12.24 -4.18 3.86
CA LEU A 36 -10.80 -3.95 3.90
C LEU A 36 -10.41 -3.39 5.26
N PHE A 37 -9.52 -4.11 5.95
CA PHE A 37 -8.94 -3.71 7.21
C PHE A 37 -7.45 -3.44 7.02
N THR A 38 -6.97 -2.27 7.44
CA THR A 38 -5.54 -1.92 7.28
C THR A 38 -4.88 -1.64 8.62
N PHE A 39 -3.63 -2.09 8.76
CA PHE A 39 -2.85 -1.98 9.99
C PHE A 39 -1.43 -1.52 9.66
N GLY A 40 -0.79 -0.90 10.65
CA GLY A 40 0.60 -0.48 10.56
C GLY A 40 0.81 1.01 10.75
N ASP A 41 1.67 1.62 9.94
CA ASP A 41 2.15 2.99 10.14
C ASP A 41 1.48 4.05 9.24
N SER A 42 2.13 5.20 9.10
CA SER A 42 1.67 6.36 8.33
C SER A 42 1.36 6.08 6.87
N ASN A 43 1.92 5.01 6.27
CA ASN A 43 1.59 4.65 4.89
C ASN A 43 0.14 4.21 4.74
N PHE A 44 -0.44 3.61 5.79
CA PHE A 44 -1.83 3.13 5.81
C PHE A 44 -2.73 3.91 6.78
N ASP A 45 -2.21 4.95 7.46
CA ASP A 45 -2.98 5.78 8.39
C ASP A 45 -4.01 6.63 7.63
N ALA A 46 -5.29 6.40 7.94
CA ALA A 46 -6.43 7.09 7.33
C ALA A 46 -6.87 8.35 8.12
N GLY A 47 -6.05 8.84 9.07
CA GLY A 47 -6.38 9.96 9.96
C GLY A 47 -6.53 9.57 11.44
N ASN A 48 -6.13 8.34 11.81
CA ASN A 48 -6.15 7.88 13.20
C ASN A 48 -5.17 8.67 14.08
N LYS A 49 -3.97 9.00 13.57
CA LYS A 49 -3.00 9.80 14.34
C LYS A 49 -3.61 11.14 14.76
N GLN A 50 -4.31 11.83 13.86
CA GLN A 50 -4.99 13.10 14.14
C GLN A 50 -6.06 12.97 15.24
N THR A 51 -6.73 11.81 15.31
CA THR A 51 -7.72 11.56 16.35
C THR A 51 -7.09 11.15 17.68
N LEU A 52 -5.95 10.45 17.64
CA LEU A 52 -5.29 9.90 18.82
C LEU A 52 -4.54 10.98 19.62
N THR A 53 -3.90 11.94 18.95
CA THR A 53 -3.14 13.01 19.62
C THR A 53 -3.97 14.29 19.79
N LYS A 54 -3.63 15.06 20.82
CA LYS A 54 -4.15 16.41 21.05
C LYS A 54 -3.29 17.49 20.36
N ALA A 55 -2.12 17.11 19.86
CA ALA A 55 -1.21 18.01 19.18
C ALA A 55 -1.68 18.28 17.75
N ASN A 56 -1.33 19.46 17.23
CA ASN A 56 -1.44 19.74 15.80
C ASN A 56 -0.46 18.85 15.03
N VAL A 57 -0.98 17.94 14.24
CA VAL A 57 -0.19 17.03 13.41
C VAL A 57 -0.12 17.54 11.97
N PRO A 58 1.05 17.52 11.31
CA PRO A 58 1.25 18.17 10.00
C PRO A 58 0.22 17.75 8.94
N GLN A 59 -0.13 16.48 8.93
CA GLN A 59 -1.06 15.88 7.96
C GLN A 59 -2.51 16.32 8.10
N GLY A 60 -2.87 17.03 9.17
CA GLY A 60 -4.16 17.70 9.32
C GLY A 60 -4.22 19.09 8.71
N PHE A 61 -3.14 19.57 8.07
CA PHE A 61 -3.04 20.91 7.51
C PHE A 61 -2.52 20.88 6.07
N TRP A 62 -2.85 21.93 5.32
CA TRP A 62 -2.25 22.18 4.02
C TRP A 62 -0.72 22.25 4.16
N PRO A 63 0.07 21.61 3.27
CA PRO A 63 -0.32 21.11 1.95
C PRO A 63 -0.71 19.62 1.87
N TYR A 64 -0.84 18.90 2.98
CA TYR A 64 -1.38 17.53 2.92
C TYR A 64 -2.80 17.55 2.34
N GLY A 65 -3.14 16.55 1.53
CA GLY A 65 -4.42 16.52 0.83
C GLY A 65 -4.57 17.50 -0.34
N LYS A 66 -3.50 18.22 -0.75
CA LYS A 66 -3.52 19.22 -1.82
C LYS A 66 -4.13 18.75 -3.15
N SER A 67 -3.89 17.52 -3.59
CA SER A 67 -4.46 16.99 -4.84
C SER A 67 -5.98 16.84 -4.79
N ARG A 68 -6.59 16.95 -3.60
CA ARG A 68 -8.03 16.84 -3.34
C ARG A 68 -8.62 18.06 -2.65
N ASP A 69 -7.81 19.07 -2.38
CA ASP A 69 -8.16 20.23 -1.55
C ASP A 69 -8.78 19.83 -0.20
N ASP A 70 -8.31 18.72 0.38
CA ASP A 70 -8.85 18.14 1.63
C ASP A 70 -7.75 17.54 2.52
N PRO A 71 -7.28 18.27 3.56
CA PRO A 71 -6.31 17.77 4.53
C PRO A 71 -6.94 16.72 5.47
N ASN A 72 -7.13 15.52 4.95
CA ASN A 72 -7.88 14.42 5.57
C ASN A 72 -7.11 13.60 6.61
N GLY A 73 -5.94 14.07 7.05
CA GLY A 73 -5.12 13.37 8.04
C GLY A 73 -4.27 12.22 7.50
N LYS A 74 -4.21 12.04 6.17
CA LYS A 74 -3.38 11.03 5.50
C LYS A 74 -2.01 11.60 5.13
N PHE A 75 -0.98 10.74 5.14
CA PHE A 75 0.40 11.13 4.84
C PHE A 75 0.66 11.11 3.32
N SER A 76 -0.07 11.92 2.58
CA SER A 76 0.09 12.12 1.13
C SER A 76 -0.52 13.47 0.72
N ASP A 77 -0.34 13.87 -0.54
CA ASP A 77 -1.12 14.96 -1.14
C ASP A 77 -2.56 14.55 -1.47
N GLY A 78 -2.98 13.31 -1.20
CA GLY A 78 -4.34 12.85 -1.43
C GLY A 78 -4.58 11.47 -0.83
N PHE A 79 -5.18 10.57 -1.62
CA PHE A 79 -5.41 9.19 -1.27
C PHE A 79 -4.14 8.36 -1.14
N ILE A 80 -4.22 7.36 -0.28
CA ILE A 80 -3.17 6.37 -0.02
C ILE A 80 -3.51 5.03 -0.69
N ALA A 81 -2.54 4.14 -0.87
CA ALA A 81 -2.76 2.86 -1.58
C ALA A 81 -4.01 2.09 -1.11
N PRO A 82 -4.30 1.99 0.22
CA PRO A 82 -5.52 1.36 0.70
C PRO A 82 -6.83 1.95 0.15
N ASP A 83 -6.93 3.27 -0.04
CA ASP A 83 -8.13 3.92 -0.62
C ASP A 83 -8.40 3.42 -2.04
N PHE A 84 -7.33 3.29 -2.85
CA PHE A 84 -7.45 2.75 -4.21
C PHE A 84 -7.82 1.26 -4.19
N VAL A 85 -7.24 0.46 -3.29
CA VAL A 85 -7.63 -0.95 -3.13
C VAL A 85 -9.09 -1.08 -2.71
N ALA A 86 -9.56 -0.26 -1.76
CA ALA A 86 -10.96 -0.21 -1.33
C ALA A 86 -11.89 0.07 -2.52
N LYS A 87 -11.56 1.09 -3.33
CA LYS A 87 -12.29 1.42 -4.56
C LYS A 87 -12.40 0.23 -5.50
N PHE A 88 -11.29 -0.47 -5.74
CA PHE A 88 -11.28 -1.62 -6.65
C PHE A 88 -12.05 -2.83 -6.10
N MET A 89 -12.15 -2.95 -4.77
CA MET A 89 -13.00 -3.93 -4.08
C MET A 89 -14.49 -3.54 -4.07
N GLY A 90 -14.89 -2.40 -4.65
CA GLY A 90 -16.26 -1.90 -4.59
C GLY A 90 -16.68 -1.37 -3.22
N ILE A 91 -15.70 -1.00 -2.37
CA ILE A 91 -15.91 -0.26 -1.12
C ILE A 91 -15.86 1.24 -1.48
N PRO A 92 -16.66 2.11 -0.85
CA PRO A 92 -16.49 3.56 -1.00
C PRO A 92 -15.02 3.96 -0.86
N ILE A 93 -14.59 4.88 -1.72
CA ILE A 93 -13.18 5.11 -2.07
C ILE A 93 -12.26 5.45 -0.90
N GLU A 94 -12.80 5.88 0.24
CA GLU A 94 -12.01 6.20 1.42
C GLU A 94 -12.22 5.17 2.52
N ILE A 95 -11.13 4.55 2.95
CA ILE A 95 -11.15 3.72 4.14
C ILE A 95 -11.31 4.64 5.36
N PRO A 96 -12.29 4.40 6.25
CA PRO A 96 -12.48 5.23 7.43
C PRO A 96 -11.38 4.96 8.48
N ALA A 97 -10.96 6.00 9.18
CA ALA A 97 -10.11 5.90 10.37
C ALA A 97 -10.89 5.27 11.54
N ALA A 98 -10.47 4.09 12.01
CA ALA A 98 -11.16 3.34 13.06
C ALA A 98 -11.31 4.10 14.39
N LEU A 99 -10.39 5.02 14.69
CA LEU A 99 -10.40 5.79 15.94
C LEU A 99 -11.31 7.03 15.86
N LYS A 100 -11.72 7.46 14.66
CA LYS A 100 -12.58 8.63 14.48
C LYS A 100 -14.01 8.32 14.97
N PRO A 101 -14.60 9.14 15.86
CA PRO A 101 -15.96 8.92 16.33
C PRO A 101 -16.99 8.99 15.20
N ASN A 102 -18.07 8.20 15.30
CA ASN A 102 -19.25 8.24 14.43
C ASN A 102 -18.96 7.99 12.92
N VAL A 103 -17.90 7.26 12.59
CA VAL A 103 -17.61 6.85 11.21
C VAL A 103 -18.26 5.51 10.89
N ASN A 104 -18.72 5.35 9.64
CA ASN A 104 -19.28 4.09 9.17
C ASN A 104 -18.14 3.11 8.86
N VAL A 105 -18.03 2.06 9.68
CA VAL A 105 -17.01 1.01 9.54
C VAL A 105 -17.57 -0.31 9.00
N SER A 106 -18.79 -0.31 8.44
CA SER A 106 -19.48 -1.54 8.01
C SER A 106 -18.74 -2.30 6.89
N ARG A 107 -17.91 -1.60 6.12
CA ARG A 107 -17.07 -2.16 5.04
C ARG A 107 -15.58 -2.14 5.36
N GLY A 108 -15.24 -2.13 6.64
CA GLY A 108 -13.88 -2.13 7.14
C GLY A 108 -13.42 -0.74 7.59
N ALA A 109 -12.19 -0.70 8.10
CA ALA A 109 -11.57 0.50 8.63
C ALA A 109 -10.04 0.36 8.68
N SER A 110 -9.34 1.48 8.68
CA SER A 110 -7.91 1.52 8.98
C SER A 110 -7.72 1.62 10.48
N PHE A 111 -6.93 0.71 11.04
CA PHE A 111 -6.38 0.73 12.39
C PHE A 111 -4.94 1.22 12.42
N ALA A 112 -4.33 1.47 11.25
CA ALA A 112 -2.98 1.98 11.14
C ALA A 112 -2.86 3.37 11.78
N VAL A 113 -1.74 3.63 12.45
CA VAL A 113 -1.45 4.90 13.13
C VAL A 113 -0.02 5.29 12.79
N ALA A 114 0.19 6.53 12.38
CA ALA A 114 1.53 7.07 12.12
C ALA A 114 2.50 6.81 13.27
N ASP A 115 3.76 6.58 12.94
CA ASP A 115 4.84 6.21 13.88
C ASP A 115 4.68 4.83 14.55
N ALA A 116 3.73 4.00 14.10
CA ALA A 116 3.59 2.65 14.62
C ALA A 116 4.87 1.84 14.44
N THR A 117 5.18 1.08 15.48
CA THR A 117 6.31 0.14 15.54
C THR A 117 5.81 -1.25 15.85
N LEU A 118 6.64 -2.25 15.58
CA LEU A 118 6.46 -3.59 16.11
C LEU A 118 6.94 -3.66 17.57
N LEU A 119 8.06 -2.99 17.86
CA LEU A 119 8.70 -2.97 19.17
C LEU A 119 8.49 -1.64 19.91
N GLY A 120 8.43 -1.70 21.23
CA GLY A 120 8.37 -0.51 22.10
C GLY A 120 6.96 -0.01 22.39
N SER A 121 6.87 1.26 22.83
CA SER A 121 5.63 1.95 23.18
C SER A 121 5.71 3.37 22.62
N PRO A 122 5.31 3.59 21.35
CA PRO A 122 5.51 4.87 20.72
C PRO A 122 4.62 5.94 21.39
N VAL A 123 5.21 7.09 21.69
CA VAL A 123 4.48 8.22 22.27
C VAL A 123 3.48 8.74 21.24
N GLU A 124 2.21 8.90 21.66
CA GLU A 124 1.12 9.36 20.79
C GLU A 124 0.92 8.50 19.52
N SER A 125 1.21 7.21 19.59
CA SER A 125 0.94 6.24 18.54
C SER A 125 0.56 4.89 19.16
N LEU A 126 0.42 3.85 18.34
CA LEU A 126 0.12 2.49 18.73
C LEU A 126 1.09 1.53 18.06
N THR A 127 1.58 0.55 18.82
CA THR A 127 2.21 -0.65 18.24
C THR A 127 1.20 -1.44 17.40
N LEU A 128 1.69 -2.27 16.48
CA LEU A 128 0.81 -3.17 15.72
C LEU A 128 -0.06 -4.02 16.67
N ASN A 129 0.50 -4.55 17.76
CA ASN A 129 -0.26 -5.28 18.77
C ASN A 129 -1.43 -4.49 19.37
N GLN A 130 -1.22 -3.22 19.69
CA GLN A 130 -2.28 -2.36 20.23
C GLN A 130 -3.36 -2.07 19.18
N GLN A 131 -3.00 -1.96 17.90
CA GLN A 131 -3.95 -1.86 16.79
C GLN A 131 -4.80 -3.14 16.68
N VAL A 132 -4.19 -4.33 16.82
CA VAL A 132 -4.92 -5.61 16.87
C VAL A 132 -5.90 -5.65 18.04
N ARG A 133 -5.49 -5.17 19.23
CA ARG A 133 -6.42 -5.06 20.38
C ARG A 133 -7.59 -4.13 20.09
N LYS A 134 -7.37 -3.01 19.39
CA LYS A 134 -8.43 -2.08 18.98
C LYS A 134 -9.40 -2.72 18.00
N PHE A 135 -8.89 -3.46 17.02
CA PHE A 135 -9.71 -4.26 16.12
C PHE A 135 -10.61 -5.24 16.89
N ASN A 136 -10.05 -5.97 17.85
CA ASN A 136 -10.81 -6.93 18.66
C ASN A 136 -11.89 -6.27 19.54
N GLN A 137 -11.64 -5.05 20.03
CA GLN A 137 -12.64 -4.27 20.76
C GLN A 137 -13.82 -3.87 19.87
N MET A 138 -13.53 -3.48 18.62
CA MET A 138 -14.57 -3.06 17.67
C MET A 138 -15.31 -4.24 17.04
N LYS A 139 -14.64 -5.39 16.90
CA LYS A 139 -15.17 -6.59 16.25
C LYS A 139 -16.55 -6.96 16.77
N ALA A 140 -16.69 -7.14 18.09
CA ALA A 140 -17.91 -7.63 18.71
C ALA A 140 -19.16 -6.77 18.41
N ALA A 141 -18.97 -5.47 18.14
CA ALA A 141 -20.07 -4.55 17.90
C ALA A 141 -20.35 -4.30 16.40
N ASN A 142 -19.38 -4.57 15.51
CA ASN A 142 -19.45 -4.10 14.12
C ASN A 142 -19.43 -5.22 13.07
N TRP A 143 -18.83 -6.38 13.36
CA TRP A 143 -18.60 -7.42 12.35
C TRP A 143 -18.79 -8.82 12.92
N ASN A 144 -19.42 -9.70 12.15
CA ASN A 144 -19.48 -11.13 12.46
C ASN A 144 -18.25 -11.89 11.92
N ASP A 145 -18.05 -13.11 12.41
CA ASP A 145 -16.88 -13.93 12.08
C ASP A 145 -16.80 -14.30 10.59
N ASP A 146 -17.93 -14.61 9.96
CA ASP A 146 -17.99 -14.95 8.53
C ASP A 146 -17.56 -13.76 7.65
N PHE A 147 -18.00 -12.56 8.00
CA PHE A 147 -17.64 -11.33 7.29
C PHE A 147 -16.13 -11.05 7.43
N ILE A 148 -15.58 -11.15 8.64
CA ILE A 148 -14.15 -10.98 8.91
C ILE A 148 -13.33 -11.99 8.10
N LYS A 149 -13.75 -13.25 8.10
CA LYS A 149 -13.06 -14.35 7.40
C LYS A 149 -13.08 -14.20 5.88
N LYS A 150 -14.03 -13.48 5.31
CA LYS A 150 -14.05 -13.18 3.85
C LYS A 150 -13.26 -11.91 3.50
N SER A 151 -12.93 -11.08 4.49
CA SER A 151 -12.35 -9.75 4.32
C SER A 151 -10.83 -9.76 4.23
N VAL A 152 -10.27 -8.67 3.70
CA VAL A 152 -8.83 -8.53 3.45
C VAL A 152 -8.16 -7.69 4.53
N PHE A 153 -6.98 -8.13 4.98
CA PHE A 153 -6.17 -7.51 6.03
C PHE A 153 -4.83 -7.04 5.44
N MET A 154 -4.68 -5.74 5.16
CA MET A 154 -3.44 -5.15 4.66
C MET A 154 -2.55 -4.67 5.82
N ILE A 155 -1.25 -4.99 5.77
CA ILE A 155 -0.30 -4.63 6.83
C ILE A 155 0.96 -4.02 6.22
N TYR A 156 1.37 -2.85 6.72
CA TYR A 156 2.67 -2.23 6.46
C TYR A 156 3.23 -1.62 7.74
N VAL A 157 4.26 -2.24 8.31
CA VAL A 157 4.89 -1.77 9.56
C VAL A 157 6.34 -2.25 9.63
N GLY A 158 7.17 -1.57 10.42
CA GLY A 158 8.55 -1.93 10.69
C GLY A 158 9.56 -0.87 10.25
N ALA A 159 9.18 0.04 9.34
CA ALA A 159 10.04 1.12 8.88
C ALA A 159 10.53 1.99 10.06
N ASN A 160 9.63 2.33 10.99
CA ASN A 160 9.97 3.11 12.17
C ASN A 160 10.92 2.36 13.13
N ASP A 161 10.79 1.05 13.28
CA ASP A 161 11.70 0.24 14.11
C ASP A 161 13.15 0.36 13.61
N TYR A 162 13.38 0.23 12.30
CA TYR A 162 14.72 0.33 11.73
C TYR A 162 15.26 1.75 11.68
N LEU A 163 14.44 2.75 11.34
CA LEU A 163 14.86 4.16 11.39
C LEU A 163 15.28 4.56 12.81
N ASN A 164 14.53 4.15 13.83
CA ASN A 164 14.87 4.42 15.23
C ASN A 164 16.10 3.63 15.68
N PHE A 165 16.20 2.35 15.30
CA PHE A 165 17.35 1.51 15.63
C PHE A 165 18.65 2.08 15.09
N THR A 166 18.70 2.47 13.82
CA THR A 166 19.91 3.02 13.20
C THR A 166 20.31 4.36 13.82
N LYS A 167 19.34 5.21 14.19
CA LYS A 167 19.61 6.47 14.90
C LYS A 167 20.18 6.25 16.30
N ASN A 168 19.61 5.30 17.04
CA ASN A 168 19.99 5.05 18.43
C ASN A 168 21.24 4.16 18.56
N ASN A 169 21.59 3.41 17.51
CA ASN A 169 22.69 2.45 17.50
C ASN A 169 23.55 2.62 16.23
N PRO A 170 24.18 3.79 16.00
CA PRO A 170 24.92 4.08 14.77
C PRO A 170 26.12 3.15 14.52
N ASN A 171 26.64 2.52 15.58
CA ASN A 171 27.79 1.60 15.53
C ASN A 171 27.38 0.12 15.71
N ALA A 172 26.09 -0.22 15.55
CA ALA A 172 25.64 -1.60 15.65
C ALA A 172 26.33 -2.47 14.59
N ASP A 173 27.01 -3.53 15.04
CA ASP A 173 27.63 -4.52 14.17
C ASP A 173 26.59 -5.41 13.47
N ALA A 174 27.06 -6.26 12.55
CA ALA A 174 26.18 -7.15 11.78
C ALA A 174 25.38 -8.13 12.68
N SER A 175 25.94 -8.55 13.81
CA SER A 175 25.28 -9.46 14.75
C SER A 175 24.11 -8.76 15.47
N ALA A 176 24.34 -7.56 15.98
CA ALA A 176 23.32 -6.75 16.62
C ALA A 176 22.20 -6.37 15.63
N GLN A 177 22.56 -6.03 14.39
CA GLN A 177 21.61 -5.77 13.30
C GLN A 177 20.73 -7.01 13.01
N GLN A 178 21.34 -8.18 12.83
CA GLN A 178 20.62 -9.41 12.54
C GLN A 178 19.72 -9.86 13.70
N ALA A 179 20.19 -9.71 14.94
CA ALA A 179 19.40 -9.97 16.14
C ALA A 179 18.17 -9.04 16.20
N PHE A 180 18.36 -7.74 15.94
CA PHE A 180 17.27 -6.78 15.89
C PHE A 180 16.25 -7.11 14.80
N VAL A 181 16.71 -7.40 13.58
CA VAL A 181 15.83 -7.83 12.48
C VAL A 181 15.00 -9.05 12.90
N THR A 182 15.64 -10.05 13.51
CA THR A 182 14.97 -11.28 13.95
C THR A 182 13.90 -10.98 15.00
N THR A 183 14.18 -10.11 15.98
CA THR A 183 13.20 -9.69 16.99
C THR A 183 12.01 -8.98 16.35
N VAL A 184 12.24 -8.04 15.43
CA VAL A 184 11.18 -7.31 14.71
C VAL A 184 10.31 -8.28 13.90
N THR A 185 10.90 -9.18 13.11
CA THR A 185 10.13 -10.12 12.29
C THR A 185 9.38 -11.17 13.11
N ASN A 186 9.94 -11.62 14.23
CA ASN A 186 9.24 -12.52 15.15
C ASN A 186 8.03 -11.83 15.79
N LYS A 187 8.17 -10.54 16.13
CA LYS A 187 7.05 -9.75 16.64
C LYS A 187 5.95 -9.58 15.60
N LEU A 188 6.32 -9.36 14.33
CA LEU A 188 5.38 -9.29 13.21
C LEU A 188 4.64 -10.62 13.03
N LYS A 189 5.34 -11.75 13.02
CA LYS A 189 4.74 -13.10 12.99
C LYS A 189 3.69 -13.26 14.09
N ASN A 190 4.03 -12.86 15.32
CA ASN A 190 3.12 -12.96 16.46
C ASN A 190 1.88 -12.09 16.31
N ASP A 191 2.00 -10.85 15.84
CA ASP A 191 0.84 -9.97 15.67
C ASP A 191 -0.07 -10.41 14.49
N ILE A 192 0.50 -10.94 13.40
CA ILE A 192 -0.28 -11.59 12.33
C ILE A 192 -1.01 -12.81 12.87
N SER A 193 -0.35 -13.65 13.67
CA SER A 193 -0.99 -14.80 14.33
C SER A 193 -2.15 -14.37 15.24
N LEU A 194 -2.04 -13.24 15.95
CA LEU A 194 -3.13 -12.71 16.78
C LEU A 194 -4.32 -12.25 15.93
N LEU A 195 -4.09 -11.60 14.79
CA LEU A 195 -5.16 -11.27 13.84
C LEU A 195 -5.82 -12.54 13.29
N TYR A 196 -5.02 -13.54 12.95
CA TYR A 196 -5.52 -14.83 12.49
C TYR A 196 -6.37 -15.53 13.56
N SER A 197 -5.92 -15.58 14.82
CA SER A 197 -6.72 -16.06 15.95
C SER A 197 -7.99 -15.23 16.19
N SER A 198 -8.05 -14.01 15.66
CA SER A 198 -9.23 -13.14 15.72
C SER A 198 -10.16 -13.33 14.51
N GLY A 199 -9.90 -14.31 13.64
CA GLY A 199 -10.75 -14.70 12.51
C GLY A 199 -10.29 -14.19 11.14
N ALA A 200 -9.26 -13.34 11.09
CA ALA A 200 -8.69 -12.89 9.82
C ALA A 200 -8.05 -14.07 9.08
N SER A 201 -8.25 -14.16 7.77
CA SER A 201 -7.74 -15.29 6.97
C SER A 201 -6.95 -14.83 5.74
N LYS A 202 -7.24 -13.64 5.20
CA LYS A 202 -6.66 -13.12 3.96
C LYS A 202 -5.76 -11.93 4.22
N PHE A 203 -4.45 -12.15 4.14
CA PHE A 203 -3.44 -11.14 4.48
C PHE A 203 -2.74 -10.58 3.25
N VAL A 204 -2.54 -9.27 3.23
CA VAL A 204 -1.72 -8.59 2.22
C VAL A 204 -0.59 -7.91 2.98
N ILE A 205 0.62 -8.44 2.84
CA ILE A 205 1.79 -7.91 3.54
C ILE A 205 2.61 -7.07 2.57
N GLN A 206 2.72 -5.78 2.85
CA GLN A 206 3.59 -4.90 2.07
C GLN A 206 5.00 -4.92 2.68
N THR A 207 6.01 -5.25 1.88
CA THR A 207 7.41 -5.23 2.32
C THR A 207 7.89 -3.80 2.57
N LEU A 208 9.01 -3.63 3.28
CA LEU A 208 9.57 -2.31 3.52
C LEU A 208 10.15 -1.71 2.24
N ALA A 209 10.01 -0.40 2.06
CA ALA A 209 10.71 0.36 1.03
C ALA A 209 12.24 0.27 1.22
N PRO A 210 13.06 0.63 0.21
CA PRO A 210 14.48 0.91 0.40
C PRO A 210 14.66 2.13 1.31
N LEU A 211 14.72 1.90 2.63
CA LEU A 211 14.67 2.95 3.65
C LEU A 211 15.80 3.97 3.50
N GLY A 212 16.98 3.53 3.09
CA GLY A 212 18.13 4.39 2.82
C GLY A 212 17.96 5.28 1.58
N CYS A 213 17.01 4.96 0.71
CA CYS A 213 16.70 5.75 -0.48
C CYS A 213 15.60 6.78 -0.26
N LEU A 214 14.94 6.80 0.91
CA LEU A 214 13.96 7.83 1.24
C LEU A 214 14.62 9.22 1.25
N PRO A 215 13.94 10.29 0.78
CA PRO A 215 14.50 11.64 0.83
C PRO A 215 14.99 12.06 2.22
N ILE A 216 14.29 11.64 3.28
CA ILE A 216 14.71 11.90 4.67
C ILE A 216 16.04 11.25 5.02
N ALA A 217 16.28 10.01 4.59
CA ALA A 217 17.52 9.31 4.89
C ALA A 217 18.68 9.93 4.11
N ARG A 218 18.46 10.27 2.84
CA ARG A 218 19.47 10.96 2.01
C ARG A 218 19.88 12.31 2.61
N GLN A 219 18.91 13.05 3.16
CA GLN A 219 19.14 14.32 3.81
C GLN A 219 19.83 14.18 5.18
N GLU A 220 19.40 13.22 6.01
CA GLU A 220 19.98 12.98 7.35
C GLU A 220 21.41 12.45 7.29
N TYR A 221 21.70 11.57 6.33
CA TYR A 221 23.02 10.94 6.17
C TYR A 221 23.90 11.60 5.11
N ASN A 222 23.46 12.72 4.52
CA ASN A 222 24.19 13.48 3.50
C ASN A 222 24.73 12.62 2.34
N THR A 223 23.93 11.68 1.83
CA THR A 223 24.37 10.74 0.77
C THR A 223 24.41 11.37 -0.61
N GLY A 224 23.85 12.56 -0.79
CA GLY A 224 23.73 13.22 -2.10
C GLY A 224 22.57 12.68 -2.95
N MET A 225 22.40 13.28 -4.14
CA MET A 225 21.17 13.14 -4.96
C MET A 225 20.99 11.76 -5.59
N ASP A 226 22.06 10.99 -5.77
CA ASP A 226 22.00 9.71 -6.50
C ASP A 226 22.38 8.49 -5.64
N GLN A 227 22.78 8.70 -4.39
CA GLN A 227 23.16 7.62 -3.48
C GLN A 227 22.13 7.42 -2.38
N CYS A 228 21.98 6.18 -1.95
CA CYS A 228 21.18 5.81 -0.79
C CYS A 228 22.07 5.52 0.42
N HIS A 229 21.50 5.58 1.61
CA HIS A 229 22.18 5.11 2.82
C HIS A 229 22.10 3.57 2.91
N GLU A 230 23.11 2.89 2.36
CA GLU A 230 23.10 1.42 2.24
C GLU A 230 22.91 0.63 3.54
N PRO A 231 23.43 1.05 4.71
CA PRO A 231 23.15 0.34 5.96
C PRO A 231 21.65 0.22 6.28
N LEU A 232 20.84 1.26 6.00
CA LEU A 232 19.38 1.20 6.17
C LEU A 232 18.72 0.29 5.12
N ASN A 233 19.18 0.33 3.87
CA ASN A 233 18.69 -0.57 2.82
C ASN A 233 18.96 -2.04 3.18
N ASN A 234 20.14 -2.35 3.73
CA ASN A 234 20.52 -3.69 4.15
C ASN A 234 19.61 -4.22 5.27
N LEU A 235 19.23 -3.39 6.24
CA LEU A 235 18.28 -3.76 7.28
C LEU A 235 16.88 -4.05 6.70
N ALA A 236 16.39 -3.17 5.82
CA ALA A 236 15.12 -3.36 5.13
C ALA A 236 15.11 -4.64 4.28
N LYS A 237 16.21 -4.93 3.59
CA LYS A 237 16.36 -6.16 2.79
C LYS A 237 16.33 -7.41 3.67
N GLN A 238 17.08 -7.44 4.77
CA GLN A 238 17.07 -8.57 5.72
C GLN A 238 15.68 -8.80 6.33
N HIS A 239 14.93 -7.73 6.61
CA HIS A 239 13.53 -7.83 7.03
C HIS A 239 12.68 -8.49 5.94
N ASN A 240 12.74 -7.94 4.73
CA ASN A 240 11.93 -8.37 3.59
C ASN A 240 12.19 -9.84 3.21
N GLU A 241 13.45 -10.29 3.28
CA GLU A 241 13.85 -11.68 3.01
C GLU A 241 13.20 -12.69 3.97
N LYS A 242 12.78 -12.27 5.17
CA LYS A 242 12.12 -13.15 6.15
C LYS A 242 10.60 -13.25 5.94
N ILE A 243 9.96 -12.31 5.25
CA ILE A 243 8.49 -12.21 5.16
C ILE A 243 7.88 -13.37 4.39
N GLY A 244 8.35 -13.63 3.18
CA GLY A 244 7.84 -14.72 2.34
C GLY A 244 7.92 -16.10 3.00
N PRO A 245 9.10 -16.53 3.47
CA PRO A 245 9.26 -17.82 4.18
C PRO A 245 8.40 -17.92 5.45
N MET A 246 8.29 -16.84 6.23
CA MET A 246 7.42 -16.78 7.41
C MET A 246 5.96 -17.04 7.04
N LEU A 247 5.44 -16.38 6.00
CA LEU A 247 4.05 -16.53 5.58
C LEU A 247 3.77 -17.90 4.94
N ASN A 248 4.72 -18.47 4.20
CA ASN A 248 4.65 -19.85 3.72
C ASN A 248 4.53 -20.85 4.88
N GLU A 249 5.31 -20.66 5.95
CA GLU A 249 5.23 -21.49 7.15
C GLU A 249 3.85 -21.37 7.83
N MET A 250 3.33 -20.15 7.95
CA MET A 250 2.00 -19.90 8.51
C MET A 250 0.90 -20.57 7.67
N ALA A 251 0.90 -20.38 6.36
CA ALA A 251 -0.06 -21.02 5.45
C ALA A 251 -0.03 -22.56 5.51
N ARG A 252 1.14 -23.15 5.72
CA ARG A 252 1.31 -24.61 5.88
C ARG A 252 0.80 -25.13 7.23
N THR A 253 0.85 -24.31 8.28
CA THR A 253 0.56 -24.75 9.66
C THR A 253 -0.81 -24.31 10.16
N ALA A 254 -1.41 -23.29 9.55
CA ALA A 254 -2.70 -22.72 9.91
C ALA A 254 -3.69 -22.87 8.75
N SER A 255 -4.67 -23.78 8.92
CA SER A 255 -5.67 -24.07 7.88
C SER A 255 -6.49 -22.84 7.50
N GLY A 256 -6.57 -22.53 6.21
CA GLY A 256 -7.29 -21.35 5.72
C GLY A 256 -6.53 -20.02 5.87
N PHE A 257 -5.28 -20.03 6.35
CA PHE A 257 -4.40 -18.86 6.28
C PHE A 257 -3.96 -18.64 4.84
N GLN A 258 -4.32 -17.48 4.29
CA GLN A 258 -4.09 -17.08 2.91
C GLN A 258 -3.38 -15.74 2.89
N PHE A 259 -2.44 -15.56 1.98
CA PHE A 259 -1.68 -14.32 1.94
C PHE A 259 -1.24 -13.93 0.53
N THR A 260 -0.83 -12.68 0.40
CA THR A 260 0.03 -12.21 -0.67
C THR A 260 1.03 -11.20 -0.13
N VAL A 261 2.17 -11.08 -0.81
CA VAL A 261 3.26 -10.19 -0.46
C VAL A 261 3.45 -9.19 -1.59
N PHE A 262 3.30 -7.90 -1.28
CA PHE A 262 3.61 -6.82 -2.20
C PHE A 262 5.05 -6.38 -2.03
N ASP A 263 5.87 -6.58 -3.06
CA ASP A 263 7.30 -6.25 -3.11
C ASP A 263 7.51 -4.74 -3.31
N PHE A 264 7.17 -3.99 -2.27
CA PHE A 264 7.26 -2.54 -2.26
C PHE A 264 8.70 -2.06 -2.41
N TYR A 265 9.67 -2.82 -1.90
CA TYR A 265 11.10 -2.53 -2.05
C TYR A 265 11.50 -2.36 -3.51
N ASN A 266 11.28 -3.41 -4.33
CA ASN A 266 11.63 -3.38 -5.74
C ASN A 266 10.66 -2.53 -6.56
N VAL A 267 9.44 -2.32 -6.08
CA VAL A 267 8.52 -1.34 -6.66
C VAL A 267 9.15 0.04 -6.59
N ILE A 268 9.54 0.52 -5.40
CA ILE A 268 10.16 1.84 -5.21
C ILE A 268 11.47 1.94 -5.99
N LEU A 269 12.38 0.96 -5.89
CA LEU A 269 13.64 1.00 -6.62
C LEU A 269 13.47 1.15 -8.12
N ARG A 270 12.54 0.40 -8.74
CA ARG A 270 12.26 0.52 -10.18
C ARG A 270 11.73 1.90 -10.55
N ARG A 271 10.88 2.53 -9.72
CA ARG A 271 10.39 3.90 -9.97
C ARG A 271 11.50 4.92 -9.79
N THR A 272 12.42 4.70 -8.86
CA THR A 272 13.55 5.61 -8.67
C THR A 272 14.54 5.53 -9.83
N GLN A 273 14.90 4.31 -10.27
CA GLN A 273 15.92 4.07 -11.30
C GLN A 273 15.40 4.25 -12.74
N ARG A 274 14.14 3.90 -13.01
CA ARG A 274 13.50 4.02 -14.33
C ARG A 274 12.37 5.07 -14.29
N ASN A 275 12.62 6.18 -13.60
CA ASN A 275 11.64 7.22 -13.26
C ASN A 275 10.76 7.70 -14.43
N LEU A 276 11.37 7.99 -15.59
CA LEU A 276 10.64 8.50 -16.76
C LEU A 276 9.67 7.46 -17.35
N ASN A 277 9.97 6.16 -17.25
CA ASN A 277 9.05 5.09 -17.69
C ASN A 277 7.76 5.08 -16.86
N TYR A 278 7.84 5.54 -15.61
CA TYR A 278 6.72 5.68 -14.69
C TYR A 278 6.21 7.13 -14.59
N ARG A 279 6.70 8.00 -15.50
CA ARG A 279 6.35 9.42 -15.59
C ARG A 279 6.69 10.22 -14.31
N PHE A 280 7.65 9.78 -13.51
CA PHE A 280 8.17 10.58 -12.39
C PHE A 280 9.39 11.35 -12.88
N PHE A 281 9.36 12.68 -12.72
CA PHE A 281 10.49 13.55 -13.03
C PHE A 281 11.46 13.61 -11.85
N ILE A 282 10.94 13.72 -10.62
CA ILE A 282 11.74 13.80 -9.39
C ILE A 282 11.45 12.60 -8.49
N THR A 283 12.50 11.84 -8.16
CA THR A 283 12.39 10.60 -7.36
C THR A 283 13.37 10.53 -6.19
N ASN A 284 14.33 11.45 -6.11
CA ASN A 284 15.34 11.53 -5.06
C ASN A 284 15.07 12.67 -4.06
N SER A 285 14.11 13.55 -4.34
CA SER A 285 13.68 14.65 -3.47
C SER A 285 12.15 14.67 -3.33
N SER A 286 11.68 15.35 -2.29
CA SER A 286 10.25 15.47 -1.98
C SER A 286 9.62 16.70 -2.65
N CYS A 287 8.32 16.62 -2.91
CA CYS A 287 7.53 17.75 -3.37
C CYS A 287 7.42 18.85 -2.31
N CYS A 288 7.32 18.48 -1.04
CA CYS A 288 7.05 19.36 0.08
C CYS A 288 8.12 19.23 1.17
N GLY A 289 8.75 20.35 1.52
CA GLY A 289 9.64 20.46 2.68
C GLY A 289 10.82 21.41 2.47
N VAL A 290 11.85 21.27 3.31
CA VAL A 290 13.10 22.05 3.27
C VAL A 290 14.33 21.16 3.38
N GLY A 291 15.50 21.73 3.07
CA GLY A 291 16.80 21.07 3.08
C GLY A 291 17.22 20.56 1.71
N SER A 292 18.32 19.81 1.65
CA SER A 292 18.96 19.34 0.41
C SER A 292 18.06 18.46 -0.47
N HIS A 293 17.08 17.78 0.12
CA HIS A 293 16.13 16.90 -0.58
C HIS A 293 14.66 17.27 -0.32
N ASN A 294 14.40 18.48 0.20
CA ASN A 294 13.08 18.93 0.68
C ASN A 294 12.44 17.98 1.71
N ALA A 295 13.22 17.31 2.55
CA ALA A 295 12.70 16.20 3.35
C ALA A 295 12.13 16.59 4.73
N TYR A 296 12.25 17.85 5.17
CA TYR A 296 11.78 18.30 6.49
C TYR A 296 10.62 19.28 6.45
N GLY A 297 9.79 19.22 7.49
CA GLY A 297 8.89 20.29 7.89
C GLY A 297 7.66 20.53 7.04
N CYS A 298 7.36 19.64 6.09
CA CYS A 298 6.11 19.71 5.34
C CYS A 298 4.91 19.80 6.29
N GLY A 299 4.02 20.77 6.08
CA GLY A 299 2.81 20.98 6.89
C GLY A 299 3.08 21.48 8.32
N LEU A 300 4.33 21.80 8.70
CA LEU A 300 4.61 22.42 9.99
C LEU A 300 4.40 23.94 9.93
N PRO A 301 3.61 24.53 10.85
CA PRO A 301 3.25 25.95 10.79
C PRO A 301 4.45 26.90 10.98
N ASN A 302 5.51 26.42 11.64
CA ASN A 302 6.73 27.18 11.92
C ASN A 302 7.85 26.90 10.90
N VAL A 303 7.57 26.20 9.79
CA VAL A 303 8.53 25.94 8.73
C VAL A 303 7.99 26.47 7.41
N HIS A 304 8.75 27.36 6.77
CA HIS A 304 8.43 27.82 5.41
C HIS A 304 8.88 26.77 4.38
N SER A 305 8.11 25.68 4.27
CA SER A 305 8.40 24.61 3.33
C SER A 305 8.21 25.04 1.88
N LYS A 306 9.12 24.59 1.01
CA LYS A 306 8.89 24.61 -0.42
C LYS A 306 7.80 23.60 -0.74
N LEU A 307 6.92 23.95 -1.68
CA LEU A 307 5.97 23.05 -2.28
C LEU A 307 6.19 23.02 -3.80
N CYS A 308 6.20 21.83 -4.39
CA CYS A 308 6.34 21.68 -5.82
C CYS A 308 5.09 22.16 -6.57
N GLU A 309 5.28 22.63 -7.81
CA GLU A 309 4.19 23.12 -8.65
C GLU A 309 3.25 21.99 -9.10
N TYR A 310 3.79 20.80 -9.36
CA TYR A 310 3.03 19.67 -9.89
C TYR A 310 3.35 18.36 -9.15
N GLN A 311 2.48 17.96 -8.22
CA GLN A 311 2.66 16.79 -7.34
C GLN A 311 2.82 15.48 -8.14
N ARG A 312 2.06 15.35 -9.24
CA ARG A 312 2.08 14.15 -10.10
C ARG A 312 3.41 13.93 -10.84
N SER A 313 4.38 14.87 -10.82
CA SER A 313 5.74 14.60 -11.33
C SER A 313 6.70 14.06 -10.26
N TYR A 314 6.31 14.03 -8.99
CA TYR A 314 7.14 13.56 -7.88
C TYR A 314 6.73 12.16 -7.41
N LEU A 315 7.72 11.33 -7.05
CA LEU A 315 7.47 10.05 -6.38
C LEU A 315 7.16 10.23 -4.89
N PHE A 316 7.79 11.21 -4.25
CA PHE A 316 7.66 11.49 -2.82
C PHE A 316 6.94 12.83 -2.59
N PHE A 317 5.90 12.81 -1.76
CA PHE A 317 5.21 14.02 -1.36
C PHE A 317 6.01 14.77 -0.30
N ASP A 318 6.37 14.08 0.80
CA ASP A 318 7.23 14.59 1.86
C ASP A 318 8.50 13.71 1.99
N GLY A 319 9.28 13.90 3.06
CA GLY A 319 10.54 13.17 3.28
C GLY A 319 10.44 11.64 3.34
N ARG A 320 9.25 11.08 3.56
CA ARG A 320 9.03 9.64 3.82
C ARG A 320 7.95 9.03 2.94
N HIS A 321 6.94 9.80 2.57
CA HIS A 321 5.69 9.30 2.01
C HIS A 321 5.52 9.66 0.54
N ASN A 322 4.79 8.81 -0.17
CA ASN A 322 4.59 8.93 -1.61
C ASN A 322 3.44 9.86 -1.98
N THR A 323 3.50 10.41 -3.19
CA THR A 323 2.42 11.23 -3.75
C THR A 323 1.19 10.39 -4.09
N GLU A 324 0.02 11.01 -4.19
CA GLU A 324 -1.23 10.33 -4.54
C GLU A 324 -1.10 9.59 -5.88
N LYS A 325 -0.37 10.12 -6.86
CA LYS A 325 -0.11 9.42 -8.12
C LYS A 325 0.67 8.11 -7.89
N ALA A 326 1.67 8.14 -7.03
CA ALA A 326 2.42 6.93 -6.69
C ALA A 326 1.53 5.94 -5.92
N GLN A 327 0.71 6.43 -4.98
CA GLN A 327 -0.28 5.64 -4.25
C GLN A 327 -1.32 4.99 -5.19
N GLU A 328 -1.82 5.72 -6.19
CA GLU A 328 -2.71 5.24 -7.26
C GLU A 328 -2.05 4.08 -8.02
N MET A 329 -0.79 4.26 -8.42
CA MET A 329 -0.01 3.22 -9.06
C MET A 329 0.14 1.99 -8.17
N PHE A 330 0.45 2.15 -6.88
CA PHE A 330 0.57 1.03 -5.95
C PHE A 330 -0.74 0.28 -5.77
N GLY A 331 -1.87 1.00 -5.69
CA GLY A 331 -3.20 0.39 -5.66
C GLY A 331 -3.47 -0.50 -6.88
N HIS A 332 -3.10 -0.04 -8.08
CA HIS A 332 -3.21 -0.86 -9.30
C HIS A 332 -2.31 -2.10 -9.25
N LEU A 333 -1.09 -1.97 -8.71
CA LEU A 333 -0.18 -3.11 -8.59
C LEU A 333 -0.69 -4.15 -7.60
N LEU A 334 -1.16 -3.69 -6.44
CA LEU A 334 -1.78 -4.51 -5.42
C LEU A 334 -3.00 -5.26 -5.98
N PHE A 335 -3.86 -4.59 -6.74
CA PHE A 335 -5.14 -5.17 -7.12
C PHE A 335 -5.09 -6.07 -8.35
N GLY A 336 -4.31 -5.73 -9.38
CA GLY A 336 -4.42 -6.42 -10.67
C GLY A 336 -3.17 -6.46 -11.53
N ALA A 337 -1.98 -6.19 -10.98
CA ALA A 337 -0.75 -6.31 -11.75
C ALA A 337 -0.15 -7.73 -11.72
N ASP A 338 0.85 -7.87 -12.59
CA ASP A 338 1.71 -9.03 -12.80
C ASP A 338 2.31 -9.58 -11.48
N PRO A 339 2.36 -10.91 -11.29
CA PRO A 339 2.95 -11.57 -10.13
C PRO A 339 4.41 -11.18 -9.81
N ASN A 340 5.10 -10.52 -10.73
CA ASN A 340 6.46 -9.96 -10.57
C ASN A 340 6.62 -8.92 -9.45
N VAL A 341 5.54 -8.39 -8.88
CA VAL A 341 5.57 -7.45 -7.73
C VAL A 341 4.63 -7.83 -6.60
N ILE A 342 3.73 -8.78 -6.83
CA ILE A 342 2.76 -9.23 -5.83
C ILE A 342 2.57 -10.73 -5.98
N GLN A 343 2.87 -11.49 -4.93
CA GLN A 343 2.88 -12.95 -5.03
C GLN A 343 2.41 -13.64 -3.75
N PRO A 344 1.80 -14.83 -3.88
CA PRO A 344 1.67 -15.60 -5.13
C PRO A 344 0.55 -15.13 -6.06
N MET A 345 -0.42 -14.37 -5.56
CA MET A 345 -1.55 -13.85 -6.34
C MET A 345 -1.81 -12.39 -6.01
N ASN A 346 -2.51 -11.66 -6.88
CA ASN A 346 -2.88 -10.27 -6.58
C ASN A 346 -4.09 -10.18 -5.62
N VAL A 347 -4.42 -8.97 -5.14
CA VAL A 347 -5.54 -8.78 -4.21
C VAL A 347 -6.88 -9.18 -4.83
N ARG A 348 -7.08 -8.99 -6.14
CA ARG A 348 -8.32 -9.41 -6.82
C ARG A 348 -8.53 -10.92 -6.72
N GLU A 349 -7.49 -11.71 -6.92
CA GLU A 349 -7.51 -13.17 -6.76
C GLU A 349 -7.70 -13.57 -5.30
N LEU A 350 -6.98 -12.93 -4.38
CA LEU A 350 -7.08 -13.21 -2.94
C LEU A 350 -8.50 -12.96 -2.40
N VAL A 351 -9.17 -11.89 -2.84
CA VAL A 351 -10.54 -11.55 -2.42
C VAL A 351 -11.53 -12.68 -2.72
N VAL A 352 -11.39 -13.35 -3.88
CA VAL A 352 -12.30 -14.44 -4.29
C VAL A 352 -11.77 -15.83 -3.93
N TYR A 353 -10.55 -15.94 -3.40
CA TYR A 353 -10.00 -17.22 -2.95
C TYR A 353 -10.92 -17.84 -1.88
N PRO A 354 -11.31 -19.12 -1.99
CA PRO A 354 -12.29 -19.71 -1.08
C PRO A 354 -11.80 -19.69 0.37
N VAL A 355 -12.66 -19.31 1.31
CA VAL A 355 -12.34 -19.39 2.75
C VAL A 355 -12.17 -20.84 3.17
N ASP A 356 -11.40 -21.10 4.24
CA ASP A 356 -11.07 -22.44 4.78
C ASP A 356 -10.26 -23.36 3.88
N GLU A 357 -10.13 -23.06 2.60
CA GLU A 357 -9.26 -23.80 1.71
C GLU A 357 -7.79 -23.52 2.04
N PRO A 358 -6.94 -24.57 2.07
CA PRO A 358 -5.52 -24.38 2.21
C PRO A 358 -4.99 -23.57 1.02
N MET A 359 -4.02 -22.72 1.31
CA MET A 359 -3.32 -21.97 0.28
C MET A 359 -2.47 -22.94 -0.55
N ARG A 360 -2.76 -23.05 -1.85
CA ARG A 360 -2.06 -23.99 -2.76
C ARG A 360 -0.80 -23.40 -3.37
N GLU A 361 -0.79 -22.09 -3.54
CA GLU A 361 0.35 -21.36 -4.06
C GLU A 361 1.24 -20.88 -2.91
N VAL A 362 2.53 -20.84 -3.16
CA VAL A 362 3.53 -20.41 -2.17
C VAL A 362 4.28 -19.21 -2.71
N TRP A 363 4.70 -18.34 -1.79
CA TRP A 363 5.64 -17.30 -2.13
C TRP A 363 6.98 -17.93 -2.50
N VAL A 364 7.60 -17.42 -3.57
CA VAL A 364 8.92 -17.85 -4.02
C VAL A 364 9.87 -16.65 -4.05
N PRO A 365 11.15 -16.83 -3.67
CA PRO A 365 12.12 -15.77 -3.85
C PRO A 365 12.17 -15.34 -5.32
N THR A 366 12.08 -14.04 -5.58
CA THR A 366 12.32 -13.51 -6.92
C THR A 366 13.78 -13.79 -7.28
N THR A 367 14.05 -14.79 -8.12
CA THR A 367 15.41 -15.05 -8.59
C THR A 367 15.85 -13.93 -9.53
N SER A 368 17.08 -13.45 -9.38
CA SER A 368 17.65 -12.34 -10.17
C SER A 368 17.61 -12.57 -11.70
N ALA A 369 17.36 -13.81 -12.15
CA ALA A 369 17.30 -14.18 -13.56
C ALA A 369 16.03 -13.69 -14.28
N THR A 370 14.88 -13.57 -13.60
CA THR A 370 13.62 -13.20 -14.26
C THR A 370 13.55 -11.70 -14.59
N VAL A 371 14.30 -10.87 -13.87
CA VAL A 371 14.41 -9.43 -14.17
C VAL A 371 15.27 -9.23 -15.43
N GLN A 372 16.40 -9.95 -15.56
CA GLN A 372 17.28 -9.86 -16.73
C GLN A 372 16.70 -10.48 -18.00
N ALA A 373 15.81 -11.49 -17.91
CA ALA A 373 15.22 -12.11 -19.10
C ALA A 373 14.22 -11.19 -19.84
N SER A 374 13.68 -10.17 -19.18
CA SER A 374 12.89 -9.12 -19.82
C SER A 374 13.75 -7.99 -20.43
N ASP A 375 15.05 -7.95 -20.10
CA ASP A 375 15.97 -6.87 -20.46
C ASP A 375 16.69 -7.09 -21.82
N SER A 376 16.47 -8.20 -22.54
CA SER A 376 17.20 -8.49 -23.81
C SER A 376 16.38 -8.44 -25.11
N SER A 377 15.05 -8.27 -25.06
CA SER A 377 14.20 -8.39 -26.28
C SER A 377 13.73 -7.07 -26.90
N SER A 378 14.14 -5.89 -26.40
CA SER A 378 13.65 -4.59 -26.90
C SER A 378 14.70 -3.66 -27.54
N SER A 379 15.91 -4.13 -27.82
CA SER A 379 16.88 -3.37 -28.63
C SER A 379 17.30 -4.12 -29.90
N SER A 380 16.41 -4.13 -30.90
CA SER A 380 16.88 -4.15 -32.30
C SER A 380 16.39 -2.87 -32.96
N SER A 381 17.33 -1.94 -33.12
CA SER A 381 17.20 -0.73 -33.91
C SER A 381 17.02 -1.11 -35.39
N ARG A 382 15.81 -0.95 -35.92
CA ARG A 382 15.64 -0.74 -37.36
C ARG A 382 15.72 0.76 -37.60
N GLY A 383 16.86 1.18 -38.14
CA GLY A 383 17.05 2.53 -38.66
C GLY A 383 16.05 2.80 -39.78
N TYR A 384 15.35 3.93 -39.67
CA TYR A 384 14.64 4.54 -40.78
C TYR A 384 15.54 5.64 -41.34
N GLU A 385 16.10 5.40 -42.52
CA GLU A 385 16.59 6.46 -43.40
C GLU A 385 15.37 7.15 -44.03
N PHE A 386 15.31 8.47 -43.94
CA PHE A 386 14.42 9.30 -44.76
C PHE A 386 15.29 10.18 -45.65
N TYR A 387 14.93 10.19 -46.94
CA TYR A 387 15.33 11.18 -47.93
C TYR A 387 14.80 12.58 -47.58
#